data_AF-A0ABD6YR02-F1
#
_entry.id   AF-A0ABD6YR02-F1
#
_cell.length_a   1.000
_cell.length_b   1.000
_cell.length_c   1.000
_cell.angle_alpha   90.00
_cell.angle_beta   90.00
_cell.angle_gamma   90.00
#
_symmetry.space_group_name_H-M   'P 1'
#
loop_
_entity.id
_entity.type
_entity.pdbx_description
1 polymer ?
#
loop_
_entity_poly.entity_id
_entity_poly.type
_entity_poly.pdbx_seq_one_letter_code
_entity_poly.pdbx_strand_id
1 'polypeptide(L)'
;MNRLEYDEWNIKMIERIEKIEEGKIPITDFDKRFYTHETREFERYKNLGYENTSFNKIPDEVWDNAHAATLEDYKLYEKMRYKDSEIYSLFHPDVQY
;
A
#
# COMPACT_ATOMS: atom_id res chain seq x y z
N MET A 1 -0.90 7.46 -15.22
CA MET A 1 -1.11 6.90 -13.87
C MET A 1 0.06 7.33 -13.00
N ASN A 2 -0.18 8.06 -11.90
CA ASN A 2 0.64 7.90 -10.70
C ASN A 2 -0.11 8.52 -9.51
N ARG A 3 -0.97 7.71 -8.87
CA ARG A 3 -1.68 8.06 -7.64
C ARG A 3 -0.92 7.56 -6.41
N LEU A 4 -0.23 6.42 -6.54
CA LEU A 4 0.71 6.01 -5.52
C LEU A 4 1.70 7.15 -5.33
N GLU A 5 1.94 7.53 -4.08
CA GLU A 5 3.08 8.37 -3.75
C GLU A 5 4.31 7.82 -4.48
N TYR A 6 5.14 8.72 -5.03
CA TYR A 6 6.42 8.30 -5.60
C TYR A 6 7.32 7.85 -4.46
N ASP A 7 7.09 6.62 -4.05
CA ASP A 7 7.83 5.87 -3.07
C ASP A 7 8.49 4.71 -3.81
N GLU A 8 9.79 4.53 -3.57
CA GLU A 8 10.58 3.45 -4.14
C GLU A 8 9.95 2.07 -3.86
N TRP A 9 9.36 1.89 -2.68
CA TRP A 9 8.72 0.65 -2.26
C TRP A 9 7.38 0.43 -2.96
N ASN A 10 6.60 1.49 -3.23
CA ASN A 10 5.37 1.39 -4.04
C ASN A 10 5.68 0.89 -5.45
N ILE A 11 6.73 1.43 -6.07
CA ILE A 11 7.17 1.00 -7.41
C ILE A 11 7.60 -0.47 -7.38
N LYS A 12 8.44 -0.85 -6.42
CA LYS A 12 8.90 -2.24 -6.26
C LYS A 12 7.74 -3.22 -5.98
N MET A 13 6.71 -2.80 -5.25
CA MET A 13 5.51 -3.62 -5.03
C MET A 13 4.67 -3.79 -6.29
N ILE A 14 4.53 -2.74 -7.12
CA ILE A 14 3.88 -2.88 -8.44
C ILE A 14 4.64 -3.88 -9.29
N GLU A 15 5.96 -3.73 -9.45
CA GLU A 15 6.79 -4.66 -10.22
C GLU A 15 6.69 -6.10 -9.69
N ARG A 16 6.53 -6.25 -8.38
CA ARG A 16 6.33 -7.55 -7.73
C ARG A 16 4.97 -8.14 -8.11
N ILE A 17 3.89 -7.35 -8.07
CA ILE A 17 2.55 -7.79 -8.48
C ILE A 17 2.53 -8.18 -9.96
N GLU A 18 3.20 -7.43 -10.84
CA GLU A 18 3.35 -7.78 -12.26
C GLU A 18 4.02 -9.14 -12.44
N LYS A 19 5.11 -9.40 -11.70
CA LYS A 19 5.79 -10.72 -11.72
C LYS A 19 4.90 -11.85 -11.19
N ILE A 20 4.02 -11.57 -10.22
CA ILE A 20 3.03 -12.55 -9.72
C ILE A 20 2.00 -12.85 -10.81
N GLU A 21 1.49 -11.82 -11.49
CA GLU A 21 0.52 -11.97 -12.60
C GLU A 21 1.10 -12.79 -13.75
N GLU A 22 2.37 -12.59 -14.08
CA GLU A 22 3.10 -13.37 -15.09
C GLU A 22 3.46 -14.80 -14.62
N GLY A 23 3.16 -15.16 -13.37
CA GLY A 23 3.50 -16.46 -12.78
C GLY A 23 5.00 -16.67 -12.51
N LYS A 24 5.81 -15.60 -12.52
CA LYS A 24 7.26 -15.67 -12.28
C LYS A 24 7.62 -15.89 -10.82
N ILE A 25 6.77 -15.43 -9.89
CA ILE A 25 6.94 -15.62 -8.44
C ILE A 25 5.59 -15.96 -7.77
N PRO A 26 5.58 -16.70 -6.64
CA PRO A 26 4.35 -16.99 -5.93
C PRO A 26 3.82 -15.76 -5.17
N ILE A 27 2.50 -15.65 -5.06
CA ILE A 27 1.83 -14.66 -4.22
C ILE A 27 2.03 -14.96 -2.73
N THR A 28 2.22 -13.91 -1.93
CA THR A 28 2.30 -13.97 -0.47
C THR A 28 1.22 -13.13 0.19
N ASP A 29 1.10 -13.22 1.51
CA ASP A 29 0.14 -12.38 2.25
C ASP A 29 0.54 -10.90 2.29
N PHE A 30 1.83 -10.56 2.14
CA PHE A 30 2.24 -9.15 2.01
C PHE A 30 1.72 -8.53 0.71
N ASP A 31 1.77 -9.28 -0.40
CA ASP A 31 1.26 -8.81 -1.70
C ASP A 31 -0.24 -8.52 -1.65
N LYS A 32 -0.98 -9.40 -0.95
CA LYS A 32 -2.42 -9.20 -0.72
C LYS A 32 -2.69 -7.99 0.15
N ARG A 33 -1.94 -7.80 1.24
CA ARG A 33 -2.10 -6.64 2.14
C ARG A 33 -1.90 -5.33 1.38
N PHE A 34 -0.80 -5.22 0.65
CA PHE A 34 -0.54 -4.05 -0.20
C PHE A 34 -1.69 -3.80 -1.16
N TYR A 35 -2.04 -4.78 -1.99
CA TYR A 35 -3.04 -4.60 -3.02
C TYR A 35 -4.41 -4.21 -2.45
N THR A 36 -4.84 -4.88 -1.37
CA THR A 36 -6.14 -4.62 -0.75
C THR A 36 -6.17 -3.28 -0.02
N HIS A 37 -5.10 -2.92 0.70
CA HIS A 37 -4.95 -1.60 1.35
C HIS A 37 -4.99 -0.48 0.32
N GLU A 38 -4.11 -0.50 -0.67
CA GLU A 38 -4.00 0.56 -1.68
C GLU A 38 -5.30 0.77 -2.47
N THR A 39 -6.00 -0.32 -2.78
CA THR A 39 -7.29 -0.26 -3.48
C THR A 39 -8.37 0.31 -2.58
N ARG A 40 -8.46 -0.13 -1.32
CA ARG A 40 -9.48 0.32 -0.38
C ARG A 40 -9.28 1.79 0.01
N GLU A 41 -8.04 2.19 0.21
CA GLU A 41 -7.68 3.58 0.46
C GLU A 41 -8.05 4.46 -0.74
N PHE A 42 -7.84 3.95 -1.97
CA PHE A 42 -8.31 4.64 -3.17
C PHE A 42 -9.80 4.91 -3.17
N GLU A 43 -10.60 3.89 -2.87
CA GLU A 43 -12.05 4.03 -2.83
C GLU A 43 -12.48 5.13 -1.85
N ARG A 44 -11.77 5.27 -0.72
CA ARG A 44 -12.00 6.35 0.24
C ARG A 44 -11.69 7.71 -0.37
N TYR A 45 -10.54 7.87 -1.02
CA TYR A 45 -10.22 9.11 -1.74
C TYR A 45 -11.25 9.44 -2.82
N LYS A 46 -11.74 8.44 -3.56
CA LYS A 46 -12.81 8.65 -4.54
C LYS A 46 -14.10 9.17 -3.90
N ASN A 47 -14.52 8.55 -2.80
CA ASN A 47 -15.72 8.98 -2.07
C ASN A 47 -15.59 10.39 -1.48
N LEU A 48 -14.36 10.84 -1.20
CA LEU A 48 -14.05 12.18 -0.70
C LEU A 48 -13.81 13.20 -1.83
N GLY A 49 -13.88 12.80 -3.11
CA GLY A 49 -13.68 13.70 -4.25
C GLY A 49 -12.22 13.93 -4.66
N TYR A 50 -11.28 13.12 -4.18
CA TYR A 50 -9.84 13.23 -4.43
C TYR A 50 -9.33 12.26 -5.52
N GLU A 51 -10.21 11.65 -6.30
CA GLU A 51 -9.86 10.60 -7.28
C GLU A 51 -8.82 11.01 -8.33
N ASN A 52 -8.79 12.29 -8.69
CA ASN A 52 -7.86 12.87 -9.68
C ASN A 52 -6.84 13.83 -9.03
N THR A 53 -6.79 13.86 -7.70
CA THR A 53 -5.86 14.72 -6.96
C THR A 53 -4.52 14.02 -6.83
N SER A 54 -3.43 14.71 -7.17
CA SER A 54 -2.07 14.23 -6.92
C SER A 54 -1.84 14.06 -5.41
N PHE A 55 -1.12 13.01 -4.99
CA PHE A 55 -0.91 12.70 -3.57
C PHE A 55 -0.40 13.90 -2.75
N ASN A 56 0.55 14.67 -3.31
CA ASN A 56 1.12 15.88 -2.70
C ASN A 56 0.15 17.08 -2.58
N LYS A 57 -1.09 16.93 -3.05
CA LYS A 57 -2.17 17.92 -2.93
C LYS A 57 -3.34 17.42 -2.08
N ILE A 58 -3.29 16.18 -1.62
CA ILE A 58 -4.24 15.66 -0.64
C ILE A 58 -3.81 16.25 0.71
N PRO A 59 -4.71 16.90 1.48
CA PRO A 59 -4.38 17.36 2.82
C PRO A 59 -3.93 16.20 3.70
N ASP A 60 -2.88 16.41 4.52
CA ASP A 60 -2.35 15.38 5.41
C ASP A 60 -3.45 14.73 6.26
N GLU A 61 -4.38 15.51 6.80
CA GLU A 61 -5.52 15.00 7.58
C GLU A 61 -6.42 14.04 6.77
N VAL A 62 -6.62 14.31 5.48
CA VAL A 62 -7.41 13.43 4.60
C VAL A 62 -6.66 12.13 4.36
N TRP A 63 -5.35 12.21 4.14
CA TRP A 63 -4.48 11.05 3.97
C TRP A 63 -4.42 10.21 5.25
N ASP A 64 -4.09 10.81 6.39
CA ASP A 64 -3.99 10.16 7.70
C ASP A 64 -5.27 9.39 8.05
N ASN A 65 -6.43 10.04 7.87
CA ASN A 65 -7.72 9.43 8.15
C ASN A 65 -8.05 8.26 7.19
N ALA A 66 -7.77 8.42 5.90
CA ALA A 66 -8.03 7.37 4.91
C ALA A 66 -7.10 6.16 5.11
N HIS A 67 -5.81 6.42 5.35
CA HIS A 67 -4.77 5.43 5.60
C HIS A 67 -5.07 4.64 6.88
N ALA A 68 -5.24 5.33 8.01
CA ALA A 68 -5.51 4.68 9.30
C ALA A 68 -6.81 3.87 9.29
N ALA A 69 -7.89 4.41 8.71
CA ALA A 69 -9.15 3.68 8.59
C ALA A 69 -9.03 2.43 7.71
N THR A 70 -8.14 2.44 6.72
CA THR A 70 -7.91 1.28 5.85
C THR A 70 -7.06 0.21 6.55
N LEU A 71 -6.06 0.60 7.34
CA LEU A 71 -5.35 -0.33 8.22
C LEU A 71 -6.31 -1.02 9.19
N GLU A 72 -7.23 -0.26 9.79
CA GLU A 72 -8.24 -0.79 10.72
C GLU A 72 -9.21 -1.77 10.04
N ASP A 73 -9.68 -1.49 8.82
CA ASP A 73 -10.56 -2.39 8.03
C ASP A 73 -9.97 -3.81 7.94
N TYR A 74 -8.64 -3.90 7.79
CA TYR A 74 -7.91 -5.16 7.62
C TYR A 74 -7.20 -5.66 8.89
N LYS A 75 -7.39 -4.98 10.02
CA LYS A 75 -6.69 -5.26 11.29
C LYS A 75 -5.17 -5.32 11.13
N LEU A 76 -4.64 -4.42 10.30
CA LEU A 76 -3.21 -4.24 10.07
C LEU A 76 -2.66 -3.15 10.98
N TYR A 77 -1.36 -3.21 11.19
CA TYR A 77 -0.59 -2.16 11.87
C TYR A 77 0.39 -1.58 10.87
N GLU A 78 0.81 -0.33 11.05
CA GLU A 78 1.82 0.30 10.18
C GLU A 78 3.07 -0.59 10.04
N LYS A 79 3.54 -1.09 11.17
CA LYS A 79 4.72 -1.93 11.27
C LYS A 79 4.42 -3.24 12.01
N MET A 80 5.21 -4.25 11.70
CA MET A 80 5.15 -5.54 12.37
C MET A 80 6.55 -6.10 12.60
N ARG A 81 6.68 -6.96 13.61
CA ARG A 81 7.88 -7.76 13.78
C ARG A 81 7.87 -8.89 12.76
N TYR A 82 8.93 -8.96 11.94
CA TYR A 82 9.15 -10.02 10.98
C TYR A 82 10.55 -10.57 11.18
N LYS A 83 10.65 -11.84 11.61
CA LYS A 83 11.90 -12.45 12.08
C LYS A 83 12.53 -11.58 13.18
N ASP A 84 13.78 -11.17 13.00
CA ASP A 84 14.57 -10.36 13.95
C ASP A 84 14.56 -8.86 13.60
N SER A 85 13.62 -8.40 12.78
CA SER A 85 13.52 -7.00 12.37
C SER A 85 12.10 -6.46 12.44
N GLU A 86 11.98 -5.15 12.62
CA GLU A 86 10.73 -4.42 12.41
C GLU A 86 10.66 -4.00 10.95
N ILE A 87 9.54 -4.30 10.30
CA ILE A 87 9.28 -3.94 8.89
C ILE A 87 7.90 -3.28 8.78
N TYR A 88 7.66 -2.57 7.69
CA TYR A 88 6.32 -2.12 7.34
C TYR A 88 5.45 -3.32 6.93
N SER A 89 4.23 -3.37 7.45
CA SER A 89 3.38 -4.57 7.30
C SER A 89 2.73 -4.67 5.92
N LEU A 90 2.62 -3.53 5.22
CA LEU A 90 2.03 -3.40 3.89
C LEU A 90 3.00 -3.84 2.79
N PHE A 91 4.29 -3.61 2.96
CA PHE A 91 5.29 -3.91 1.93
C PHE A 91 5.88 -5.31 2.11
N HIS A 92 6.18 -6.00 1.02
CA HIS A 92 6.89 -7.28 1.09
C HIS A 92 8.32 -7.06 1.65
N PRO A 93 8.85 -7.95 2.51
CA PRO A 93 10.22 -7.82 3.03
C PRO A 93 11.28 -7.60 1.94
N ASP A 94 11.21 -8.34 0.84
CA ASP A 94 12.14 -8.22 -0.31
C ASP A 94 12.23 -6.82 -0.95
N VAL A 95 11.27 -5.92 -0.71
CA VAL A 95 11.31 -4.56 -1.29
C VAL A 95 11.86 -3.51 -0.33
N GLN A 96 11.94 -3.85 0.96
CA GLN A 96 12.32 -2.94 2.05
C GLN A 96 13.82 -2.96 2.38
N TYR A 97 14.60 -3.84 1.74
CA TYR A 97 16.05 -4.01 1.94
C TYR A 97 16.85 -3.73 0.66
#